data_AF-A0A356IDP8-F1
#
_entry.id   AF-A0A356IDP8-F1
#
_cell.length_a   1.000
_cell.length_b   1.000
_cell.length_c   1.000
_cell.angle_alpha   90.00
_cell.angle_beta   90.00
_cell.angle_gamma   90.00
#
_symmetry.space_group_name_H-M   'P 1'
#
loop_
_entity.id
_entity.type
_entity.pdbx_description
1 polymer ?
#
loop_
_entity_poly.entity_id
_entity_poly.type
_entity_poly.pdbx_seq_one_letter_code
_entity_poly.pdbx_strand_id
1 'polypeptide(L)'
;MDPVAHTLVGASLAKTRLGRLTPLATVTLLLAANAPDIDAIAMFLDRETSLHVRRGWTHGILAIAVLPVIITGLMVGLDRLRYIILKRNAEPVALKPLLLLSYLGVLSHPMLDWLNTYGIRLLMPFDDRWFYGDALFIVDPWIWLLASSAVVLAHTRATTSITLWIVAAGASSSLILTNDVTPIEAKLFWCLGLGCLVGLRIWGGLQARISQVAIKSLLAIFVYISSMALGSQVAKTQVRQWLHAEGIPLNKIMAGPVPANPFVRDVVVQGPHRYYFLQVNWLAADQIRPTSPSIA
;
A
#
# COMPACT_ATOMS: atom_id res chain seq x y z
N MET A 1 -3.51 2.68 1.11
CA MET A 1 -2.79 2.52 -0.15
C MET A 1 -3.81 2.27 -1.25
N ASP A 2 -3.40 2.43 -2.50
CA ASP A 2 -4.23 2.08 -3.65
C ASP A 2 -4.30 0.54 -3.88
N PRO A 3 -5.30 0.02 -4.59
CA PRO A 3 -5.45 -1.41 -4.86
C PRO A 3 -4.27 -2.06 -5.64
N VAL A 4 -3.52 -1.29 -6.43
CA VAL A 4 -2.35 -1.81 -7.16
C VAL A 4 -1.25 -2.15 -6.16
N ALA A 5 -0.99 -1.27 -5.17
CA ALA A 5 -0.02 -1.55 -4.11
C ALA A 5 -0.37 -2.82 -3.33
N HIS A 6 -1.64 -2.97 -2.92
CA HIS A 6 -2.11 -4.15 -2.18
C HIS A 6 -1.94 -5.45 -3.00
N THR A 7 -2.32 -5.41 -4.28
CA THR A 7 -2.13 -6.52 -5.20
C THR A 7 -0.65 -6.88 -5.38
N LEU A 8 0.23 -5.89 -5.55
CA LEU A 8 1.67 -6.11 -5.71
C LEU A 8 2.33 -6.67 -4.44
N VAL A 9 1.89 -6.25 -3.25
CA VAL A 9 2.36 -6.80 -1.96
C VAL A 9 1.91 -8.25 -1.83
N GLY A 10 0.63 -8.57 -2.08
CA GLY A 10 0.13 -9.94 -2.11
C GLY A 10 0.88 -10.83 -3.12
N ALA A 11 1.14 -10.30 -4.32
CA ALA A 11 1.93 -10.96 -5.35
C ALA A 11 3.38 -11.20 -4.92
N SER A 12 4.01 -10.21 -4.26
CA SER A 12 5.37 -10.32 -3.72
C SER A 12 5.47 -11.41 -2.65
N LEU A 13 4.51 -11.44 -1.72
CA LEU A 13 4.41 -12.50 -0.72
C LEU A 13 4.32 -13.87 -1.40
N ALA A 14 3.55 -14.00 -2.47
CA ALA A 14 3.42 -15.24 -3.24
C ALA A 14 4.73 -15.66 -3.95
N LYS A 15 5.66 -14.73 -4.21
CA LYS A 15 6.98 -15.06 -4.76
C LYS A 15 7.99 -15.49 -3.71
N THR A 16 7.68 -15.37 -2.42
CA THR A 16 8.45 -15.98 -1.33
C THR A 16 8.16 -17.50 -1.23
N ARG A 17 8.60 -18.15 -0.15
CA ARG A 17 8.24 -19.56 0.13
C ARG A 17 6.74 -19.73 0.43
N LEU A 18 6.03 -18.65 0.79
CA LEU A 18 4.60 -18.67 1.09
C LEU A 18 3.76 -19.17 -0.09
N GLY A 19 4.11 -18.79 -1.32
CA GLY A 19 3.40 -19.22 -2.52
C GLY A 19 3.55 -20.70 -2.88
N ARG A 20 4.35 -21.46 -2.11
CA ARG A 20 4.58 -22.89 -2.30
C ARG A 20 3.98 -23.76 -1.17
N LEU A 21 3.35 -23.15 -0.16
CA LEU A 21 2.87 -23.89 1.02
C LEU A 21 1.65 -24.77 0.73
N THR A 22 0.86 -24.44 -0.28
CA THR A 22 -0.34 -25.18 -0.67
C THR A 22 -0.69 -24.83 -2.12
N PRO A 23 -1.38 -25.72 -2.85
CA PRO A 23 -2.11 -25.34 -4.05
C PRO A 23 -2.96 -24.09 -3.79
N LEU A 24 -3.14 -23.26 -4.83
CA LEU A 24 -3.87 -21.99 -4.79
C LEU A 24 -3.27 -20.86 -3.92
N ALA A 25 -2.13 -21.06 -3.25
CA ALA A 25 -1.50 -20.07 -2.37
C ALA A 25 -1.35 -18.66 -2.99
N THR A 26 -0.94 -18.58 -4.27
CA THR A 26 -0.81 -17.29 -4.97
C THR A 26 -2.15 -16.58 -5.11
N VAL A 27 -3.19 -17.31 -5.54
CA VAL A 27 -4.54 -16.74 -5.71
C VAL A 27 -5.11 -16.31 -4.37
N THR A 28 -4.91 -17.12 -3.33
CA THR A 28 -5.31 -16.80 -1.96
C THR A 28 -4.70 -15.48 -1.49
N LEU A 29 -3.39 -15.29 -1.66
CA LEU A 29 -2.72 -14.06 -1.26
C LEU A 29 -3.21 -12.84 -2.05
N LEU A 30 -3.44 -12.97 -3.36
CA LEU A 30 -3.95 -11.88 -4.19
C LEU A 30 -5.37 -11.46 -3.80
N LEU A 31 -6.27 -12.43 -3.58
CA LEU A 31 -7.65 -12.16 -3.17
C LEU A 31 -7.71 -11.62 -1.74
N ALA A 32 -6.99 -12.26 -0.81
CA ALA A 32 -6.96 -11.85 0.59
C ALA A 32 -6.40 -10.44 0.76
N ALA A 33 -5.34 -10.07 0.02
CA ALA A 33 -4.76 -8.73 0.06
C ALA A 33 -5.69 -7.63 -0.47
N ASN A 34 -6.76 -7.97 -1.20
CA ASN A 34 -7.73 -6.99 -1.69
C ASN A 34 -9.12 -7.13 -1.04
N ALA A 35 -9.35 -8.18 -0.24
CA ALA A 35 -10.66 -8.46 0.34
C ALA A 35 -11.24 -7.31 1.19
N PRO A 36 -10.45 -6.56 1.99
CA PRO A 36 -10.98 -5.41 2.73
C PRO A 36 -11.57 -4.31 1.84
N ASP A 37 -11.05 -4.13 0.64
CA ASP A 37 -11.51 -3.12 -0.33
C ASP A 37 -12.75 -3.57 -1.13
N ILE A 38 -13.41 -4.67 -0.76
CA ILE A 38 -14.72 -5.04 -1.34
C ILE A 38 -15.78 -3.94 -1.11
N ASP A 39 -15.58 -3.12 -0.08
CA ASP A 39 -16.37 -1.93 0.18
C ASP A 39 -16.25 -0.83 -0.88
N ALA A 40 -15.27 -0.92 -1.79
CA ALA A 40 -15.12 0.00 -2.91
C ALA A 40 -16.33 -0.03 -3.86
N ILE A 41 -17.15 -1.10 -3.82
CA ILE A 41 -18.45 -1.14 -4.50
C ILE A 41 -19.34 0.03 -4.07
N ALA A 42 -19.23 0.51 -2.83
CA ALA A 42 -19.98 1.67 -2.35
C ALA A 42 -19.63 2.96 -3.10
N MET A 43 -18.50 3.03 -3.84
CA MET A 43 -18.20 4.17 -4.73
C MET A 43 -19.16 4.29 -5.91
N PHE A 44 -19.87 3.23 -6.27
CA PHE A 44 -20.90 3.25 -7.32
C PHE A 44 -22.28 3.63 -6.79
N LEU A 45 -22.41 3.84 -5.47
CA LEU A 45 -23.62 4.36 -4.83
C LEU A 45 -23.54 5.89 -4.71
N ASP A 46 -24.34 6.48 -3.84
CA ASP A 46 -24.26 7.91 -3.55
C ASP A 46 -23.03 8.27 -2.69
N ARG A 47 -22.68 9.55 -2.72
CA ARG A 47 -21.48 10.08 -2.07
C ARG A 47 -21.51 9.91 -0.54
N GLU A 48 -22.67 10.03 0.08
CA GLU A 48 -22.82 9.93 1.52
C GLU A 48 -22.59 8.49 1.98
N THR A 49 -23.26 7.54 1.32
CA THR A 49 -23.07 6.10 1.56
C THR A 49 -21.63 5.67 1.34
N SER A 50 -20.99 6.15 0.27
CA SER A 50 -19.56 5.87 0.01
C SER A 50 -18.68 6.35 1.17
N LEU A 51 -18.84 7.59 1.62
CA LEU A 51 -18.06 8.12 2.75
C LEU A 51 -18.33 7.36 4.06
N HIS A 52 -19.56 6.91 4.28
CA HIS A 52 -19.94 6.21 5.49
C HIS A 52 -19.47 4.76 5.53
N VAL A 53 -19.38 4.07 4.39
CA VAL A 53 -19.04 2.63 4.35
C VAL A 53 -17.54 2.41 4.17
N ARG A 54 -16.86 3.27 3.41
CA ARG A 54 -15.46 3.06 3.05
C ARG A 54 -14.52 3.00 4.25
N ARG A 55 -13.60 2.03 4.24
CA ARG A 55 -12.55 1.78 5.25
C ARG A 55 -13.09 1.62 6.67
N GLY A 56 -14.32 1.12 6.78
CA GLY A 56 -15.02 0.87 8.03
C GLY A 56 -15.16 -0.61 8.30
N TRP A 57 -16.37 -1.11 8.10
CA TRP A 57 -16.78 -2.49 8.39
C TRP A 57 -15.83 -3.56 7.86
N THR A 58 -15.30 -3.40 6.66
CA THR A 58 -14.42 -4.38 5.99
C THR A 58 -12.95 -4.25 6.37
N HIS A 59 -12.56 -3.19 7.07
CA HIS A 59 -11.21 -2.93 7.58
C HIS A 59 -11.14 -3.03 9.11
N GLY A 60 -12.29 -3.08 9.79
CA GLY A 60 -12.40 -3.16 11.24
C GLY A 60 -11.97 -4.51 11.84
N ILE A 61 -11.86 -4.55 13.17
CA ILE A 61 -11.32 -5.69 13.92
C ILE A 61 -12.07 -7.00 13.65
N LEU A 62 -13.41 -6.94 13.49
CA LEU A 62 -14.21 -8.12 13.17
C LEU A 62 -13.94 -8.62 11.75
N ALA A 63 -13.79 -7.73 10.76
CA ALA A 63 -13.44 -8.12 9.41
C ALA A 63 -12.03 -8.73 9.33
N ILE A 64 -11.06 -8.18 10.07
CA ILE A 64 -9.72 -8.75 10.17
C ILE A 64 -9.76 -10.18 10.73
N ALA A 65 -10.67 -10.48 11.66
CA ALA A 65 -10.84 -11.82 12.20
C ALA A 65 -11.60 -12.78 11.25
N VAL A 66 -12.64 -12.28 10.57
CA VAL A 66 -13.61 -13.12 9.83
C VAL A 66 -13.28 -13.26 8.35
N LEU A 67 -12.83 -12.20 7.66
CA LEU A 67 -12.50 -12.25 6.22
C LEU A 67 -11.49 -13.35 5.87
N PRO A 68 -10.41 -13.59 6.64
CA PRO A 68 -9.48 -14.69 6.36
C PRO A 68 -10.15 -16.06 6.35
N VAL A 69 -11.12 -16.28 7.25
CA VAL A 69 -11.88 -17.52 7.34
C VAL A 69 -12.80 -17.68 6.13
N ILE A 70 -13.49 -16.60 5.74
CA ILE A 70 -14.34 -16.59 4.53
C ILE A 70 -13.50 -16.91 3.29
N ILE A 71 -12.37 -16.21 3.09
CA ILE A 71 -11.48 -16.46 1.94
C ILE A 71 -10.97 -17.90 1.97
N THR A 72 -10.58 -18.43 3.14
CA THR A 72 -10.17 -19.84 3.26
C THR A 72 -11.27 -20.80 2.81
N GLY A 73 -12.51 -20.58 3.27
CA GLY A 73 -13.67 -21.38 2.85
C GLY A 73 -13.93 -21.32 1.34
N LEU A 74 -13.87 -20.12 0.75
CA LEU A 74 -14.00 -19.92 -0.69
C LEU A 74 -12.91 -20.68 -1.48
N MET A 75 -11.67 -20.66 -1.00
CA MET A 75 -10.55 -21.35 -1.65
C MET A 75 -10.66 -22.87 -1.56
N VAL A 76 -11.16 -23.40 -0.43
CA VAL A 76 -11.49 -24.83 -0.30
C VAL A 76 -12.63 -25.21 -1.25
N GLY A 77 -13.67 -24.36 -1.35
CA GLY A 77 -14.78 -24.56 -2.30
C GLY A 77 -14.28 -24.56 -3.76
N LEU A 78 -13.40 -23.62 -4.12
CA LEU A 78 -12.78 -23.55 -5.43
C LEU A 78 -11.95 -24.79 -5.74
N ASP A 79 -11.19 -25.30 -4.77
CA ASP A 79 -10.41 -26.53 -4.95
C ASP A 79 -11.30 -27.74 -5.23
N ARG A 80 -12.38 -27.91 -4.45
CA ARG A 80 -13.39 -28.96 -4.68
C ARG A 80 -14.05 -28.83 -6.04
N LEU A 81 -14.41 -27.61 -6.45
CA LEU A 81 -15.03 -27.36 -7.75
C LEU A 81 -14.09 -27.72 -8.91
N ARG A 82 -12.80 -27.37 -8.80
CA ARG A 82 -11.77 -27.72 -9.78
C ARG A 82 -11.58 -29.23 -9.88
N TYR A 83 -11.64 -29.94 -8.76
CA TYR A 83 -11.58 -31.40 -8.75
C TYR A 83 -12.81 -32.03 -9.45
N ILE A 84 -14.02 -31.56 -9.11
CA ILE A 84 -15.27 -32.12 -9.65
C ILE A 84 -15.47 -31.79 -11.13
N ILE A 85 -15.37 -30.50 -11.50
CA ILE A 85 -15.70 -30.02 -12.85
C ILE A 85 -14.55 -30.24 -13.82
N LEU A 86 -13.34 -29.81 -13.43
CA LEU A 86 -12.20 -29.84 -14.33
C LEU A 86 -11.46 -31.19 -14.30
N LYS A 87 -11.93 -32.15 -13.47
CA LYS A 87 -11.29 -33.46 -13.23
C LYS A 87 -9.78 -33.35 -13.00
N ARG A 88 -9.35 -32.25 -12.39
CA ARG A 88 -7.94 -32.00 -12.13
C ARG A 88 -7.50 -32.82 -10.92
N ASN A 89 -6.71 -33.85 -11.18
CA ASN A 89 -6.02 -34.63 -10.17
C ASN A 89 -4.79 -33.84 -9.66
N ALA A 90 -5.06 -32.73 -8.96
CA ALA A 90 -4.04 -31.97 -8.25
C ALA A 90 -4.01 -32.41 -6.79
N GLU A 91 -2.88 -32.15 -6.12
CA GLU A 91 -2.83 -32.28 -4.66
C GLU A 91 -3.93 -31.39 -4.04
N PRO A 92 -4.65 -31.87 -3.01
CA PRO A 92 -5.69 -31.08 -2.37
C PRO A 92 -5.07 -29.91 -1.60
N VAL A 93 -5.83 -28.83 -1.46
CA VAL A 93 -5.38 -27.70 -0.63
C VAL A 93 -5.21 -28.10 0.84
N ALA A 94 -4.16 -27.58 1.46
CA ALA A 94 -3.94 -27.73 2.90
C ALA A 94 -4.61 -26.58 3.65
N LEU A 95 -5.53 -26.91 4.57
CA LEU A 95 -6.36 -25.93 5.28
C LEU A 95 -5.53 -24.95 6.13
N LYS A 96 -4.56 -25.46 6.91
CA LYS A 96 -3.73 -24.62 7.80
C LYS A 96 -2.91 -23.58 7.01
N PRO A 97 -2.16 -23.98 5.95
CA PRO A 97 -1.53 -23.00 5.06
C PRO A 97 -2.51 -22.02 4.42
N LEU A 98 -3.66 -22.45 3.91
CA LEU A 98 -4.64 -21.53 3.32
C LEU A 98 -5.13 -20.48 4.33
N LEU A 99 -5.40 -20.89 5.57
CA LEU A 99 -5.81 -19.98 6.63
C LEU A 99 -4.70 -18.97 6.94
N LEU A 100 -3.47 -19.43 7.10
CA LEU A 100 -2.31 -18.57 7.32
C LEU A 100 -2.16 -17.55 6.18
N LEU A 101 -2.21 -17.99 4.92
CA LEU A 101 -2.06 -17.11 3.77
C LEU A 101 -3.20 -16.10 3.66
N SER A 102 -4.42 -16.50 4.00
CA SER A 102 -5.58 -15.60 4.05
C SER A 102 -5.39 -14.53 5.13
N TYR A 103 -4.90 -14.90 6.32
CA TYR A 103 -4.57 -13.93 7.37
C TYR A 103 -3.46 -12.97 6.93
N LEU A 104 -2.37 -13.49 6.35
CA LEU A 104 -1.26 -12.65 5.87
C LEU A 104 -1.71 -11.65 4.81
N GLY A 105 -2.53 -12.10 3.84
CA GLY A 105 -3.09 -11.24 2.81
C GLY A 105 -4.00 -10.17 3.40
N VAL A 106 -5.04 -10.58 4.15
CA VAL A 106 -6.00 -9.63 4.74
C VAL A 106 -5.31 -8.64 5.67
N LEU A 107 -4.46 -9.09 6.60
CA LEU A 107 -3.79 -8.20 7.56
C LEU A 107 -2.89 -7.17 6.88
N SER A 108 -2.21 -7.54 5.79
CA SER A 108 -1.32 -6.62 5.08
C SER A 108 -2.04 -5.35 4.61
N HIS A 109 -3.33 -5.45 4.31
CA HIS A 109 -4.09 -4.35 3.71
C HIS A 109 -4.49 -3.27 4.74
N PRO A 110 -5.26 -3.53 5.81
CA PRO A 110 -5.56 -2.52 6.83
C PRO A 110 -4.31 -1.96 7.50
N MET A 111 -3.23 -2.74 7.62
CA MET A 111 -1.95 -2.22 8.13
C MET A 111 -1.38 -1.12 7.23
N LEU A 112 -1.35 -1.33 5.91
CA LEU A 112 -0.91 -0.32 4.95
C LEU A 112 -1.90 0.85 4.83
N ASP A 113 -3.20 0.59 5.01
CA ASP A 113 -4.22 1.63 4.98
C ASP A 113 -4.19 2.50 6.25
N TRP A 114 -3.92 1.91 7.41
CA TRP A 114 -3.73 2.66 8.65
C TRP A 114 -2.56 3.64 8.55
N LEU A 115 -1.49 3.27 7.86
CA LEU A 115 -0.27 4.08 7.73
C LEU A 115 -0.43 5.33 6.86
N ASN A 116 -1.55 5.51 6.16
CA ASN A 116 -1.77 6.69 5.32
C ASN A 116 -2.55 7.80 6.05
N THR A 117 -2.72 8.95 5.38
CA THR A 117 -3.41 10.15 5.91
C THR A 117 -4.94 10.05 5.88
N TYR A 118 -5.49 9.05 5.18
CA TYR A 118 -6.94 8.78 5.15
C TYR A 118 -7.36 7.80 6.25
N GLY A 119 -6.44 6.94 6.70
CA GLY A 119 -6.64 6.04 7.83
C GLY A 119 -7.68 4.94 7.59
N ILE A 120 -8.05 4.30 8.70
CA ILE A 120 -9.09 3.26 8.78
C ILE A 120 -9.90 3.44 10.07
N ARG A 121 -11.11 2.89 10.12
CA ARG A 121 -11.91 2.78 11.36
C ARG A 121 -11.72 1.41 11.98
N LEU A 122 -10.55 1.20 12.58
CA LEU A 122 -10.07 -0.09 13.07
C LEU A 122 -11.02 -0.75 14.09
N LEU A 123 -11.71 0.04 14.91
CA LEU A 123 -12.56 -0.45 15.99
C LEU A 123 -14.02 -0.69 15.58
N MET A 124 -14.37 -0.48 14.31
CA MET A 124 -15.72 -0.80 13.85
C MET A 124 -16.02 -2.30 14.03
N PRO A 125 -17.25 -2.65 14.47
CA PRO A 125 -18.42 -1.78 14.63
C PRO A 125 -18.63 -1.20 16.04
N PHE A 126 -17.67 -1.36 16.95
CA PHE A 126 -17.81 -0.92 18.33
C PHE A 126 -17.57 0.58 18.51
N ASP A 127 -16.67 1.14 17.70
CA ASP A 127 -16.32 2.57 17.67
C ASP A 127 -16.00 2.96 16.22
N ASP A 128 -16.57 4.07 15.75
CA ASP A 128 -16.42 4.59 14.39
C ASP A 128 -15.22 5.54 14.24
N ARG A 129 -14.42 5.71 15.29
CA ARG A 129 -13.21 6.52 15.30
C ARG A 129 -12.22 6.12 14.20
N TRP A 130 -11.67 7.13 13.55
CA TRP A 130 -10.59 6.99 12.57
C TRP A 130 -9.19 6.92 13.21
N PHE A 131 -8.35 6.07 12.65
CA PHE A 131 -6.95 5.87 13.02
C PHE A 131 -6.06 6.19 11.82
N TYR A 132 -5.04 7.03 12.04
CA TYR A 132 -4.15 7.55 11.00
C TYR A 132 -2.69 7.41 11.42
N GLY A 133 -1.84 6.96 10.48
CA GLY A 133 -0.39 6.90 10.66
C GLY A 133 0.35 8.09 10.06
N ASP A 134 -0.26 8.78 9.09
CA ASP A 134 0.30 9.92 8.36
C ASP A 134 1.69 9.66 7.72
N ALA A 135 2.00 8.40 7.39
CA ALA A 135 3.32 7.98 6.93
C ALA A 135 3.39 7.76 5.41
N LEU A 136 2.36 7.14 4.81
CA LEU A 136 2.40 6.69 3.42
C LEU A 136 1.41 7.44 2.54
N PHE A 137 1.88 7.83 1.35
CA PHE A 137 1.02 8.42 0.33
C PHE A 137 0.21 7.30 -0.35
N ILE A 138 -1.04 7.56 -0.77
CA ILE A 138 -1.92 6.50 -1.29
C ILE A 138 -1.29 5.79 -2.50
N VAL A 139 -0.77 6.57 -3.45
CA VAL A 139 -0.15 6.12 -4.69
C VAL A 139 1.36 6.28 -4.57
N ASP A 140 2.03 5.31 -3.95
CA ASP A 140 3.46 5.40 -3.66
C ASP A 140 4.31 4.67 -4.73
N PRO A 141 5.03 5.41 -5.59
CA PRO A 141 5.83 4.80 -6.66
C PRO A 141 6.97 3.94 -6.15
N TRP A 142 7.52 4.21 -4.96
CA TRP A 142 8.60 3.43 -4.39
C TRP A 142 8.11 2.06 -3.96
N ILE A 143 6.93 2.01 -3.31
CA ILE A 143 6.28 0.75 -2.97
C ILE A 143 5.92 -0.03 -4.24
N TRP A 144 5.40 0.64 -5.28
CA TRP A 144 5.10 -0.02 -6.56
C TRP A 144 6.35 -0.63 -7.22
N LEU A 145 7.47 0.10 -7.31
CA LEU A 145 8.72 -0.41 -7.89
C LEU A 145 9.28 -1.59 -7.09
N LEU A 146 9.34 -1.46 -5.76
CA LEU A 146 9.85 -2.52 -4.90
C LEU A 146 8.96 -3.76 -4.95
N ALA A 147 7.65 -3.62 -4.81
CA ALA A 147 6.72 -4.75 -4.81
C ALA A 147 6.57 -5.39 -6.20
N SER A 148 6.71 -4.63 -7.28
CA SER A 148 6.66 -5.21 -8.64
C SER A 148 7.94 -5.98 -9.00
N SER A 149 9.08 -5.70 -8.38
CA SER A 149 10.38 -6.27 -8.77
C SER A 149 10.40 -7.80 -8.93
N ALA A 150 10.14 -8.54 -7.85
CA ALA A 150 10.14 -10.00 -7.89
C ALA A 150 9.00 -10.56 -8.75
N VAL A 151 7.87 -9.85 -8.79
CA VAL A 151 6.69 -10.23 -9.56
C VAL A 151 7.03 -10.17 -11.04
N VAL A 152 7.47 -9.03 -11.57
CA VAL A 152 7.86 -8.81 -12.97
C VAL A 152 8.98 -9.76 -13.39
N LEU A 153 9.98 -10.00 -12.53
CA LEU A 153 11.07 -10.93 -12.84
C LEU A 153 10.58 -12.39 -12.93
N ALA A 154 9.55 -12.77 -12.18
CA ALA A 154 9.04 -14.15 -12.14
C ALA A 154 8.03 -14.51 -13.22
N HIS A 155 7.65 -13.58 -14.10
CA HIS A 155 6.59 -13.82 -15.08
C HIS A 155 7.05 -14.61 -16.30
N THR A 156 6.09 -15.27 -16.94
CA THR A 156 6.29 -16.04 -18.18
C THR A 156 6.63 -15.12 -19.35
N ARG A 157 7.27 -15.69 -20.38
CA ARG A 157 7.57 -15.00 -21.66
C ARG A 157 6.37 -14.99 -22.61
N ALA A 158 5.16 -15.29 -22.13
CA ALA A 158 3.96 -15.26 -22.94
C ALA A 158 3.68 -13.82 -23.40
N THR A 159 3.32 -13.66 -24.68
CA THR A 159 3.04 -12.34 -25.29
C THR A 159 1.94 -11.62 -24.55
N THR A 160 0.86 -12.30 -24.17
CA THR A 160 -0.24 -11.73 -23.35
C THR A 160 0.26 -11.17 -22.03
N SER A 161 1.13 -11.89 -21.31
CA SER A 161 1.69 -11.40 -20.04
C SER A 161 2.59 -10.18 -20.26
N ILE A 162 3.43 -10.20 -21.30
CA ILE A 162 4.29 -9.07 -21.65
C ILE A 162 3.44 -7.84 -21.97
N THR A 163 2.40 -7.99 -22.79
CA THR A 163 1.47 -6.90 -23.14
C THR A 163 0.81 -6.33 -21.89
N LEU A 164 0.31 -7.17 -20.99
CA LEU A 164 -0.30 -6.71 -19.72
C LEU A 164 0.69 -5.92 -18.87
N TRP A 165 1.96 -6.36 -18.78
CA TRP A 165 2.99 -5.63 -18.04
C TRP A 165 3.39 -4.31 -18.71
N ILE A 166 3.41 -4.25 -20.04
CA ILE A 166 3.64 -3.00 -20.78
C ILE A 166 2.50 -2.02 -20.52
N VAL A 167 1.25 -2.48 -20.59
CA VAL A 167 0.08 -1.64 -20.28
C VAL A 167 0.12 -1.14 -18.85
N ALA A 168 0.40 -2.03 -17.88
CA ALA A 168 0.52 -1.64 -16.47
C ALA A 168 1.66 -0.64 -16.23
N ALA A 169 2.83 -0.86 -16.84
CA ALA A 169 3.96 0.06 -16.77
C ALA A 169 3.65 1.42 -17.42
N GLY A 170 2.93 1.42 -18.56
CA GLY A 170 2.49 2.64 -19.24
C GLY A 170 1.48 3.43 -18.42
N ALA A 171 0.46 2.76 -17.86
CA ALA A 171 -0.56 3.40 -17.03
C ALA A 171 0.05 3.99 -15.74
N SER A 172 0.88 3.22 -15.03
CA SER A 172 1.58 3.71 -13.84
C SER A 172 2.55 4.85 -14.17
N SER A 173 3.30 4.77 -15.27
CA SER A 173 4.19 5.86 -15.70
C SER A 173 3.42 7.11 -16.10
N SER A 174 2.30 6.98 -16.79
CA SER A 174 1.43 8.12 -17.11
C SER A 174 1.01 8.83 -15.82
N LEU A 175 0.53 8.09 -14.82
CA LEU A 175 0.13 8.65 -13.53
C LEU A 175 1.27 9.40 -12.82
N ILE A 176 2.49 8.86 -12.82
CA ILE A 176 3.65 9.46 -12.13
C ILE A 176 4.25 10.65 -12.91
N LEU A 177 4.32 10.57 -14.24
CA LEU A 177 5.07 11.53 -15.06
C LEU A 177 4.26 12.77 -15.43
N THR A 178 2.93 12.65 -15.54
CA THR A 178 2.06 13.71 -16.09
C THR A 178 1.49 14.69 -15.05
N ASN A 179 1.65 14.43 -13.76
CA ASN A 179 1.16 15.32 -12.70
C ASN A 179 2.23 16.32 -12.24
N ASP A 180 1.80 17.44 -11.67
CA ASP A 180 2.69 18.51 -11.19
C ASP A 180 3.14 18.33 -9.73
N VAL A 181 2.54 17.38 -9.01
CA VAL A 181 2.79 17.19 -7.57
C VAL A 181 4.01 16.31 -7.31
N THR A 182 4.36 15.44 -8.27
CA THR A 182 5.51 14.54 -8.19
C THR A 182 6.80 15.30 -8.56
N PRO A 183 7.83 15.34 -7.70
CA PRO A 183 9.09 16.02 -8.01
C PRO A 183 9.79 15.46 -9.24
N ILE A 184 10.55 16.29 -9.95
CA ILE A 184 11.24 15.89 -11.19
C ILE A 184 12.27 14.79 -10.93
N GLU A 185 12.94 14.83 -9.78
CA GLU A 185 13.92 13.84 -9.35
C GLU A 185 13.25 12.48 -9.17
N ALA A 186 12.07 12.46 -8.55
CA ALA A 186 11.28 11.23 -8.38
C ALA A 186 10.84 10.67 -9.73
N LYS A 187 10.46 11.51 -10.70
CA LYS A 187 10.15 11.10 -12.08
C LYS A 187 11.36 10.46 -12.77
N LEU A 188 12.56 11.04 -12.62
CA LEU A 188 13.80 10.48 -13.16
C LEU A 188 14.12 9.12 -12.55
N PHE A 189 14.08 9.01 -11.22
CA PHE A 189 14.31 7.75 -10.51
C PHE A 189 13.25 6.69 -10.82
N TRP A 190 12.00 7.07 -11.07
CA TRP A 190 10.96 6.17 -11.57
C TRP A 190 11.34 5.56 -12.92
N CYS A 191 11.73 6.40 -13.89
CA CYS A 191 12.18 5.93 -15.21
C CYS A 191 13.42 5.03 -15.11
N LEU A 192 14.41 5.41 -14.29
CA LEU A 192 15.59 4.59 -14.03
C LEU A 192 15.23 3.25 -13.38
N GLY A 193 14.32 3.25 -12.41
CA GLY A 193 13.84 2.04 -11.73
C GLY A 193 13.16 1.08 -12.69
N LEU A 194 12.25 1.57 -13.53
CA LEU A 194 11.60 0.76 -14.58
C LEU A 194 12.62 0.23 -15.60
N GLY A 195 13.54 1.08 -16.05
CA GLY A 195 14.61 0.69 -16.98
C GLY A 195 15.48 -0.43 -16.39
N CYS A 196 15.87 -0.32 -15.13
CA CYS A 196 16.60 -1.36 -14.41
C CYS A 196 15.80 -2.66 -14.29
N LEU A 197 14.50 -2.60 -13.95
CA LEU A 197 13.64 -3.78 -13.87
C LEU A 197 13.52 -4.50 -15.22
N VAL A 198 13.34 -3.75 -16.30
CA VAL A 198 13.29 -4.29 -17.66
C VAL A 198 14.63 -4.89 -18.06
N GLY A 199 15.74 -4.18 -17.81
CA GLY A 199 17.10 -4.67 -18.07
C GLY A 199 17.41 -5.97 -17.33
N LEU A 200 17.11 -6.03 -16.03
CA LEU A 200 17.27 -7.24 -15.21
C LEU A 200 16.38 -8.39 -15.70
N ARG A 201 15.16 -8.09 -16.17
CA ARG A 201 14.25 -9.09 -16.74
C ARG A 201 14.82 -9.68 -18.04
N ILE A 202 15.33 -8.84 -18.94
CA ILE A 202 15.93 -9.27 -20.22
C ILE A 202 17.20 -10.07 -19.96
N TRP A 203 18.05 -9.59 -19.05
CA TRP A 203 19.30 -10.26 -18.66
C TRP A 203 19.05 -11.65 -18.04
N GLY A 204 17.99 -11.81 -17.23
CA GLY A 204 17.53 -13.11 -16.74
C GLY A 204 18.39 -13.76 -15.64
N GLY A 205 19.52 -13.17 -15.24
CA GLY A 205 20.42 -13.76 -14.23
C GLY A 205 19.82 -13.89 -12.81
N LEU A 206 18.65 -13.28 -12.56
CA LEU A 206 17.95 -13.36 -11.26
C LEU A 206 16.85 -14.43 -11.19
N GLN A 207 16.57 -15.17 -12.26
CA GLN A 207 15.47 -16.14 -12.32
C GLN A 207 15.56 -17.21 -11.20
N ALA A 208 16.75 -17.75 -10.94
CA ALA A 208 16.95 -18.72 -9.87
C ALA A 208 16.80 -18.15 -8.45
N ARG A 209 16.80 -16.81 -8.31
CA ARG A 209 16.82 -16.09 -7.02
C ARG A 209 15.56 -15.27 -6.76
N ILE A 210 14.49 -15.46 -7.53
CA ILE A 210 13.22 -14.72 -7.39
C ILE A 210 12.72 -14.65 -5.94
N SER A 211 12.80 -15.76 -5.21
CA SER A 211 12.32 -15.79 -3.82
C SER A 211 13.15 -14.89 -2.89
N GLN A 212 14.47 -14.82 -3.11
CA GLN A 212 15.35 -13.91 -2.38
C GLN A 212 15.08 -12.45 -2.78
N VAL A 213 14.83 -12.19 -4.07
CA VAL A 213 14.44 -10.85 -4.54
C VAL A 213 13.15 -10.42 -3.85
N ALA A 214 12.13 -11.28 -3.81
CA ALA A 214 10.85 -10.98 -3.15
C ALA A 214 11.04 -10.62 -1.67
N ILE A 215 11.81 -11.41 -0.93
CA ILE A 215 12.09 -11.14 0.48
C ILE A 215 12.84 -9.83 0.65
N LYS A 216 13.89 -9.58 -0.14
CA LYS A 216 14.67 -8.34 -0.08
C LYS A 216 13.81 -7.11 -0.41
N SER A 217 12.93 -7.22 -1.40
CA SER A 217 12.02 -6.14 -1.76
C SER A 217 10.98 -5.86 -0.68
N LEU A 218 10.41 -6.90 -0.06
CA LEU A 218 9.51 -6.73 1.09
C LEU A 218 10.22 -6.12 2.31
N LEU A 219 11.47 -6.52 2.58
CA LEU A 219 12.30 -5.90 3.62
C LEU A 219 12.62 -4.43 3.29
N ALA A 220 12.93 -4.11 2.04
CA ALA A 220 13.15 -2.74 1.61
C ALA A 220 11.88 -1.88 1.76
N ILE A 221 10.71 -2.43 1.43
CA ILE A 221 9.41 -1.78 1.69
C ILE A 221 9.23 -1.55 3.19
N PHE A 222 9.50 -2.54 4.04
CA PHE A 222 9.38 -2.39 5.49
C PHE A 222 10.30 -1.30 6.05
N VAL A 223 11.55 -1.26 5.60
CA VAL A 223 12.52 -0.20 5.96
C VAL A 223 12.01 1.16 5.50
N TYR A 224 11.58 1.28 4.24
CA TYR A 224 11.02 2.51 3.69
C TYR A 224 9.82 3.01 4.51
N ILE A 225 8.86 2.13 4.80
CA ILE A 225 7.68 2.45 5.63
C ILE A 225 8.09 2.95 7.01
N SER A 226 9.05 2.28 7.64
CA SER A 226 9.56 2.65 8.96
C SER A 226 10.25 4.01 8.93
N SER A 227 11.08 4.28 7.92
CA SER A 227 11.68 5.60 7.70
C SER A 227 10.63 6.68 7.47
N MET A 228 9.58 6.39 6.69
CA MET A 228 8.50 7.34 6.44
C MET A 228 7.73 7.69 7.71
N ALA A 229 7.38 6.67 8.51
CA ALA A 229 6.69 6.84 9.79
C ALA A 229 7.53 7.63 10.80
N LEU A 230 8.83 7.31 10.92
CA LEU A 230 9.77 8.06 11.75
C LEU A 230 9.85 9.52 11.29
N GLY A 231 9.97 9.76 9.99
CA GLY A 231 9.97 11.11 9.41
C GLY A 231 8.72 11.90 9.80
N SER A 232 7.53 11.30 9.76
CA SER A 232 6.29 11.97 10.19
C SER A 232 6.30 12.30 11.69
N GLN A 233 6.89 11.46 12.55
CA GLN A 233 7.04 11.79 13.99
C GLN A 233 8.06 12.89 14.24
N VAL A 234 9.17 12.90 13.49
CA VAL A 234 10.19 13.96 13.55
C VAL A 234 9.58 15.29 13.11
N ALA A 235 8.86 15.32 11.98
CA ALA A 235 8.19 16.53 11.48
C ALA A 235 7.19 17.10 12.49
N LYS A 236 6.35 16.24 13.11
CA LYS A 236 5.42 16.65 14.19
C LYS A 236 6.15 17.29 15.37
N THR A 237 7.32 16.78 15.73
CA THR A 237 8.12 17.29 16.84
C THR A 237 8.77 18.63 16.50
N GLN A 238 9.37 18.75 15.31
CA GLN A 238 9.99 19.99 14.84
C GLN A 238 8.95 21.12 14.72
N VAL A 239 7.78 20.83 14.13
CA VAL A 239 6.71 21.83 14.01
C VAL A 239 6.16 22.23 15.38
N ARG A 240 6.02 21.30 16.33
CA ARG A 240 5.61 21.65 17.70
C ARG A 240 6.58 22.63 18.37
N GLN A 241 7.88 22.41 18.20
CA GLN A 241 8.91 23.31 18.73
C GLN A 241 8.87 24.68 18.06
N TRP A 242 8.72 24.70 16.73
CA TRP A 242 8.60 25.94 15.96
C TRP A 242 7.38 26.77 16.38
N LEU A 243 6.20 26.14 16.51
CA LEU A 243 4.98 26.82 16.95
C LEU A 243 5.10 27.38 18.37
N HIS A 244 5.77 26.66 19.27
CA HIS A 244 6.02 27.14 20.62
C HIS A 244 6.92 28.38 20.62
N ALA A 245 7.93 28.43 19.76
CA ALA A 245 8.79 29.60 19.60
C ALA A 245 8.03 30.81 19.04
N GLU A 246 7.07 30.58 18.14
CA GLU A 246 6.20 31.61 17.55
C GLU A 246 5.00 31.99 18.46
N GLY A 247 4.83 31.34 19.61
CA GLY A 247 3.70 31.59 20.52
C GLY A 247 2.33 31.17 19.97
N ILE A 248 2.29 30.25 18.99
CA ILE A 248 1.04 29.79 18.35
C ILE A 248 0.43 28.63 19.16
N PRO A 249 -0.81 28.75 19.66
CA PRO A 249 -1.45 27.71 20.45
C PRO A 249 -1.77 26.45 19.63
N LEU A 250 -1.51 25.28 20.20
CA LEU A 250 -1.58 23.98 19.53
C LEU A 250 -2.71 23.10 20.09
N ASN A 251 -3.62 22.62 19.22
CA ASN A 251 -4.54 21.53 19.57
C ASN A 251 -4.11 20.19 18.95
N LYS A 252 -3.91 20.15 17.63
CA LYS A 252 -3.62 18.91 16.90
C LYS A 252 -2.66 19.15 15.73
N ILE A 253 -1.77 18.19 15.47
CA ILE A 253 -0.83 18.22 14.32
C ILE A 253 -1.00 16.95 13.51
N MET A 254 -1.17 17.11 12.20
CA MET A 254 -1.04 16.06 11.20
C MET A 254 0.21 16.38 10.38
N ALA A 255 1.08 15.40 10.13
CA ALA A 255 2.24 15.56 9.26
C ALA A 255 2.22 14.45 8.21
N GLY A 256 1.61 14.77 7.07
CA GLY A 256 1.36 13.84 5.97
C GLY A 256 2.52 13.76 4.97
N PRO A 257 2.60 12.65 4.22
CA PRO A 257 3.60 12.46 3.18
C PRO A 257 3.23 13.23 1.91
N VAL A 258 4.27 13.62 1.17
CA VAL A 258 4.14 14.23 -0.17
C VAL A 258 4.36 13.15 -1.24
N PRO A 259 3.67 13.19 -2.39
CA PRO A 259 3.84 12.19 -3.45
C PRO A 259 5.30 11.97 -3.83
N ALA A 260 5.73 10.71 -3.74
CA ALA A 260 7.07 10.25 -4.10
C ALA A 260 8.25 10.94 -3.39
N ASN A 261 8.01 11.81 -2.39
CA ASN A 261 9.08 12.57 -1.74
C ASN A 261 9.21 12.18 -0.26
N PRO A 262 10.21 11.36 0.11
CA PRO A 262 10.39 10.95 1.49
C PRO A 262 10.95 12.06 2.39
N PHE A 263 11.50 13.14 1.81
CA PHE A 263 12.18 14.21 2.54
C PHE A 263 11.30 15.43 2.84
N VAL A 264 10.05 15.41 2.38
CA VAL A 264 9.09 16.50 2.57
C VAL A 264 7.85 15.99 3.28
N ARG A 265 7.30 16.79 4.18
CA ARG A 265 6.02 16.56 4.85
C ARG A 265 5.15 17.79 4.76
N ASP A 266 3.90 17.60 4.36
CA ASP A 266 2.88 18.63 4.48
C ASP A 266 2.24 18.52 5.88
N VAL A 267 2.24 19.62 6.60
CA VAL A 267 1.83 19.66 8.00
C VAL A 267 0.61 20.57 8.14
N VAL A 268 -0.45 20.00 8.71
CA VAL A 268 -1.66 20.75 9.05
C VAL A 268 -1.74 20.84 10.57
N VAL A 269 -1.84 22.07 11.05
CA VAL A 269 -1.94 22.38 12.48
C VAL A 269 -3.32 22.93 12.75
N GLN A 270 -4.04 22.30 13.66
CA GLN A 270 -5.31 22.80 14.17
C GLN A 270 -5.02 23.68 15.39
N GLY A 271 -5.29 24.97 15.28
CA GLY A 271 -5.35 25.91 16.40
C GLY A 271 -6.76 26.00 16.99
N PRO A 272 -6.99 26.89 17.96
CA PRO A 272 -8.30 27.08 18.61
C PRO A 272 -9.39 27.60 17.66
N HIS A 273 -9.01 28.48 16.72
CA HIS A 273 -9.94 29.19 15.84
C HIS A 273 -9.52 29.19 14.37
N ARG A 274 -8.38 28.56 14.03
CA ARG A 274 -7.82 28.56 12.67
C ARG A 274 -6.97 27.31 12.42
N TYR A 275 -6.82 26.96 11.15
CA TYR A 275 -5.86 25.98 10.65
C TYR A 275 -4.63 26.66 10.05
N TYR A 276 -3.45 26.10 10.31
CA TYR A 276 -2.18 26.53 9.70
C TYR A 276 -1.65 25.44 8.79
N PHE A 277 -1.15 25.84 7.62
CA PHE A 277 -0.57 24.96 6.62
C PHE A 277 0.92 25.25 6.54
N LEU A 278 1.71 24.25 6.91
CA LEU A 278 3.16 24.31 6.96
C LEU A 278 3.73 23.19 6.10
N GLN A 279 4.96 23.34 5.67
CA GLN A 279 5.74 22.27 5.06
C GLN A 279 7.05 22.12 5.81
N VAL A 280 7.42 20.86 6.07
CA VAL A 280 8.74 20.48 6.56
C VAL A 280 9.51 19.90 5.38
N ASN A 281 10.62 20.53 4.99
CA ASN A 281 11.51 20.07 3.92
C ASN A 281 12.94 19.97 4.47
N TRP A 282 13.41 18.75 4.71
CA TRP A 282 14.74 18.52 5.29
C TRP A 282 15.91 18.79 4.33
N LEU A 283 15.62 19.03 3.04
CA LEU A 283 16.63 19.39 2.04
C LEU A 283 16.70 20.90 1.77
N ALA A 284 15.75 21.70 2.29
CA ALA A 284 15.73 23.14 2.14
C ALA A 284 16.57 23.83 3.23
N ALA A 285 17.05 25.05 2.93
CA ALA A 285 17.78 25.88 3.89
C ALA A 285 16.91 26.25 5.11
N ASP A 286 15.68 26.73 4.88
CA ASP A 286 14.69 26.85 5.95
C ASP A 286 13.79 25.62 5.93
N GLN A 287 13.96 24.77 6.93
CA GLN A 287 13.31 23.47 6.98
C GLN A 287 11.80 23.56 7.19
N ILE A 288 11.28 24.63 7.80
CA ILE A 288 9.85 24.80 8.09
C ILE A 288 9.37 26.09 7.44
N ARG A 289 8.34 26.00 6.61
CA ARG A 289 7.77 27.16 5.90
C ARG A 289 6.24 27.11 5.87
N PRO A 290 5.55 28.24 6.09
CA PRO A 290 4.12 28.35 5.79
C PRO A 290 3.88 28.21 4.28
N THR A 291 2.88 27.41 3.90
CA THR A 291 2.57 27.15 2.48
C THR A 291 1.32 27.85 1.99
N SER A 292 0.38 28.16 2.89
CA SER A 292 -0.88 28.85 2.58
C SER A 292 -1.30 29.77 3.72
N PRO A 293 -2.15 30.78 3.45
CA PRO A 293 -2.77 31.59 4.51
C PRO A 293 -3.53 30.69 5.49
N SER A 294 -3.54 31.06 6.77
CA SER A 294 -4.37 30.35 7.75
C SER A 294 -5.85 30.54 7.46
N ILE A 295 -6.64 29.50 7.64
CA ILE A 295 -8.10 29.51 7.41
C ILE A 295 -8.79 29.43 8.76
N ALA A 296 -9.82 30.24 8.99
CA ALA A 296 -10.62 30.18 10.23
C ALA A 296 -11.50 28.94 10.28
#